data_AF-A0A8C9MX11-F1
#
_entry.id   AF-A0A8C9MX11-F1
#
_cell.length_a   1.000
_cell.length_b   1.000
_cell.length_c   1.000
_cell.angle_alpha   90.00
_cell.angle_beta   90.00
_cell.angle_gamma   90.00
#
_symmetry.space_group_name_H-M   'P 1'
#
loop_
_entity.id
_entity.type
_entity.pdbx_description
1 polymer ?
#
loop_
_entity_poly.entity_id
_entity_poly.type
_entity_poly.pdbx_seq_one_letter_code
_entity_poly.pdbx_strand_id
1 'polypeptide(L)'
;MPNKNKKEKEPAKSVKSGKSGKDGQDNQEHEVSNKKSNNAPPPAQLSKIKVPAPQTVVKKEKRQSSSRFNVSNNRELQKLPALKDVPPADQEKLFIQKLRQCCVLFDFVSDPLSDLKWKEVKRAALSEMVEYITHNRNVITEPIYPEVVHMFAVNMFRTLPPSSNPTGAEFDPEEDEPTLEAAWPHLQLVYEFFLRFLESPDFQPNIAKKYIDQKFVLQLLELFDSEDPRERDFLKTTLHRIYGKFLGLRAYIRKQINNIFYRFIYETEHHNGIAELLEILGSIINGFALPLKEEHKIFLLKVLLPLHKVKSLSVYHPQLAYCVVQFLEKDSTLTEPVVMALLKYWPKTHSPKEVMFLNELEEILDVIEPSEFVKVMEPLFRQLAKCVSSPHFQVAERALYYWNNEYIMSLISDNAAKILPIMFPSLYRNSKTHWNKTIHGLIYNALKLFMEMNQKLFDDCTQQFKAEKLKEKLKLKEREEAWVKIENLAKSNPQYPTYSDTSLLNSPVAMETDGPLIEDLQTLKKTVKEEACQAQKDQKKDRPLVRRKSELPQDIYTMKALESHCRADELISHDGH
;
A
#
# COMPACT_ATOMS: atom_id res chain seq x y z
N MET A 1 4.15 39.30 52.07
CA MET A 1 3.94 40.76 52.23
C MET A 1 4.58 41.48 51.05
N PRO A 2 4.19 42.72 50.68
CA PRO A 2 3.03 43.52 51.15
C PRO A 2 1.96 43.70 50.03
N ASN A 3 0.65 43.73 50.35
CA ASN A 3 -0.27 44.92 50.35
C ASN A 3 -0.44 45.65 48.99
N LYS A 4 -1.59 46.22 48.59
CA LYS A 4 -3.03 46.30 49.02
C LYS A 4 -3.81 46.88 47.79
N ASN A 5 -5.15 46.99 47.69
CA ASN A 5 -6.25 47.11 48.64
C ASN A 5 -7.61 46.68 48.01
N LYS A 6 -8.73 46.69 48.76
CA LYS A 6 -10.10 46.32 48.31
C LYS A 6 -11.05 47.52 48.09
N LYS A 7 -12.06 47.32 47.23
CA LYS A 7 -13.48 47.76 47.32
C LYS A 7 -14.32 46.79 46.44
N GLU A 8 -15.60 46.51 46.65
CA GLU A 8 -16.61 46.96 47.63
C GLU A 8 -17.56 45.77 48.01
N LYS A 9 -18.61 45.94 48.84
CA LYS A 9 -19.36 44.79 49.43
C LYS A 9 -20.85 45.05 49.74
N GLU A 10 -21.74 44.25 49.11
CA GLU A 10 -23.12 43.85 49.51
C GLU A 10 -24.20 44.92 49.83
N PRO A 11 -25.49 44.55 49.73
CA PRO A 11 -26.22 44.12 50.94
C PRO A 11 -27.11 42.86 50.74
N ALA A 12 -27.60 42.26 51.84
CA ALA A 12 -28.46 41.06 51.81
C ALA A 12 -29.62 41.11 52.85
N LYS A 13 -30.81 40.58 52.47
CA LYS A 13 -32.04 40.35 53.28
C LYS A 13 -32.97 39.32 52.58
N SER A 14 -34.06 38.76 53.14
CA SER A 14 -34.21 37.89 54.33
C SER A 14 -35.71 37.55 54.64
N VAL A 15 -36.01 36.32 55.15
CA VAL A 15 -37.22 35.89 55.97
C VAL A 15 -38.50 35.26 55.31
N LYS A 16 -38.79 34.00 55.73
CA LYS A 16 -40.04 33.19 55.98
C LYS A 16 -41.44 33.40 55.33
N SER A 17 -42.02 32.29 54.79
CA SER A 17 -43.43 31.76 54.86
C SER A 17 -43.46 30.27 54.37
N GLY A 18 -44.52 29.42 54.37
CA GLY A 18 -45.83 29.31 55.06
C GLY A 18 -47.07 29.13 54.11
N LYS A 19 -48.05 28.19 54.23
CA LYS A 19 -48.32 26.96 55.04
C LYS A 19 -49.52 26.13 54.43
N SER A 20 -49.67 24.82 54.75
CA SER A 20 -50.85 23.88 54.57
C SER A 20 -51.10 23.30 53.16
N GLY A 21 -51.58 22.06 52.93
CA GLY A 21 -51.97 20.84 53.73
C GLY A 21 -52.06 19.61 52.76
N LYS A 22 -52.61 18.38 52.93
CA LYS A 22 -53.29 17.46 53.92
C LYS A 22 -53.32 16.04 53.24
N ASP A 23 -53.67 14.84 53.75
CA ASP A 23 -53.71 14.09 55.04
C ASP A 23 -54.02 12.56 54.74
N GLY A 24 -53.82 11.61 55.68
CA GLY A 24 -54.20 10.16 55.62
C GLY A 24 -53.03 9.17 55.30
N GLN A 25 -52.67 8.12 56.06
CA GLN A 25 -53.34 6.91 56.65
C GLN A 25 -53.60 5.75 55.64
N ASP A 26 -53.40 4.44 55.91
CA ASP A 26 -52.91 3.70 57.12
C ASP A 26 -52.43 2.24 56.81
N ASN A 27 -51.74 1.57 57.77
CA ASN A 27 -51.59 0.09 58.03
C ASN A 27 -51.06 -0.93 56.95
N GLN A 28 -50.06 -1.80 57.27
CA GLN A 28 -50.10 -3.26 57.65
C GLN A 28 -50.41 -4.25 56.47
N GLU A 29 -50.02 -5.54 56.40
CA GLU A 29 -49.54 -6.57 57.36
C GLU A 29 -48.88 -7.83 56.68
N HIS A 30 -48.23 -8.74 57.45
CA HIS A 30 -47.82 -10.18 57.20
C HIS A 30 -47.01 -10.57 55.90
N GLU A 31 -46.28 -11.70 55.74
CA GLU A 31 -45.55 -12.71 56.57
C GLU A 31 -44.44 -13.37 55.68
N VAL A 32 -43.17 -13.63 56.06
CA VAL A 32 -42.53 -14.53 57.07
C VAL A 32 -42.31 -16.01 56.65
N SER A 33 -41.03 -16.41 56.67
CA SER A 33 -40.45 -17.79 56.73
C SER A 33 -40.14 -18.54 55.42
N ASN A 34 -39.16 -19.47 55.33
CA ASN A 34 -38.21 -19.94 56.35
C ASN A 34 -36.82 -20.40 55.81
N LYS A 35 -35.92 -20.72 56.75
CA LYS A 35 -34.58 -21.36 56.63
C LYS A 35 -34.71 -22.88 56.31
N LYS A 36 -33.70 -23.70 55.94
CA LYS A 36 -32.23 -23.59 55.82
C LYS A 36 -31.64 -24.80 55.01
N SER A 37 -30.41 -24.68 54.48
CA SER A 37 -29.32 -25.69 54.28
C SER A 37 -29.61 -27.22 54.35
N ASN A 38 -29.00 -28.11 53.55
CA ASN A 38 -27.53 -28.33 53.52
C ASN A 38 -26.99 -29.33 52.44
N ASN A 39 -25.66 -29.30 52.24
CA ASN A 39 -24.73 -30.39 51.80
C ASN A 39 -24.50 -30.80 50.31
N ALA A 40 -23.22 -31.18 50.08
CA ALA A 40 -22.60 -31.99 49.00
C ALA A 40 -21.96 -31.29 47.76
N PRO A 41 -20.85 -31.84 47.18
CA PRO A 41 -19.89 -31.11 46.32
C PRO A 41 -20.00 -31.44 44.80
N PRO A 42 -19.22 -30.79 43.89
CA PRO A 42 -19.55 -30.72 42.47
C PRO A 42 -18.98 -31.85 41.59
N PRO A 43 -19.65 -32.19 40.45
CA PRO A 43 -19.10 -33.08 39.43
C PRO A 43 -18.18 -32.34 38.45
N ALA A 44 -17.04 -32.95 38.12
CA ALA A 44 -16.16 -32.51 37.04
C ALA A 44 -16.62 -33.04 35.66
N GLN A 45 -16.02 -32.51 34.60
CA GLN A 45 -16.49 -32.66 33.22
C GLN A 45 -16.23 -34.05 32.61
N LEU A 46 -17.10 -34.46 31.68
CA LEU A 46 -16.76 -35.36 30.57
C LEU A 46 -17.21 -34.72 29.26
N SER A 47 -16.29 -34.62 28.29
CA SER A 47 -16.46 -33.85 27.07
C SER A 47 -17.18 -34.63 25.96
N LYS A 48 -18.16 -33.99 25.31
CA LYS A 48 -18.63 -34.38 23.98
C LYS A 48 -18.75 -33.15 23.08
N ILE A 49 -18.37 -33.35 21.83
CA ILE A 49 -18.21 -32.31 20.81
C ILE A 49 -19.57 -31.63 20.53
N LYS A 50 -19.58 -30.29 20.46
CA LYS A 50 -20.67 -29.51 19.91
C LYS A 50 -20.22 -28.84 18.61
N VAL A 51 -20.98 -29.07 17.55
CA VAL A 51 -20.86 -28.32 16.28
C VAL A 51 -21.24 -26.85 16.55
N PRO A 52 -20.48 -25.87 16.03
CA PRO A 52 -20.88 -24.47 16.11
C PRO A 52 -22.21 -24.22 15.37
N ALA A 53 -23.18 -23.59 16.03
CA ALA A 53 -24.35 -23.03 15.37
C ALA A 53 -23.93 -21.83 14.49
N PRO A 54 -24.70 -21.47 13.44
CA PRO A 54 -24.38 -20.31 12.60
C PRO A 54 -24.30 -19.05 13.47
N GLN A 55 -23.30 -18.20 13.18
CA GLN A 55 -23.07 -16.98 13.95
C GLN A 55 -24.27 -16.04 13.86
N THR A 56 -24.54 -15.35 14.97
CA THR A 56 -25.56 -14.31 15.04
C THR A 56 -25.27 -13.22 14.01
N VAL A 57 -26.28 -12.84 13.22
CA VAL A 57 -26.20 -11.70 12.32
C VAL A 57 -25.78 -10.47 13.11
N VAL A 58 -24.53 -10.03 12.91
CA VAL A 58 -24.03 -8.76 13.44
C VAL A 58 -24.93 -7.67 12.87
N LYS A 59 -25.56 -6.88 13.75
CA LYS A 59 -26.30 -5.71 13.30
C LYS A 59 -25.32 -4.81 12.54
N LYS A 60 -25.55 -4.62 11.23
CA LYS A 60 -24.88 -3.53 10.50
C LYS A 60 -25.21 -2.23 11.26
N GLU A 61 -24.21 -1.66 11.90
CA GLU A 61 -24.35 -0.33 12.47
C GLU A 61 -24.66 0.66 11.35
N LYS A 62 -25.41 1.71 11.69
CA LYS A 62 -25.98 2.62 10.70
C LYS A 62 -24.85 3.46 10.08
N ARG A 63 -24.31 3.00 8.93
CA ARG A 63 -23.19 3.62 8.17
C ARG A 63 -23.21 5.16 8.32
N GLN A 64 -22.27 5.70 9.08
CA GLN A 64 -21.97 7.13 9.04
C GLN A 64 -21.16 7.36 7.76
N SER A 65 -21.54 8.35 6.94
CA SER A 65 -21.04 8.46 5.56
C SER A 65 -20.00 9.55 5.35
N SER A 66 -19.29 9.40 4.23
CA SER A 66 -18.34 10.24 3.49
C SER A 66 -18.25 11.76 3.74
N SER A 67 -19.24 12.45 4.30
CA SER A 67 -19.17 13.92 4.47
C SER A 67 -19.94 14.50 5.66
N ARG A 68 -19.29 15.45 6.34
CA ARG A 68 -19.92 16.38 7.29
C ARG A 68 -20.04 17.79 6.67
N PHE A 69 -20.93 17.93 5.68
CA PHE A 69 -21.26 19.24 5.12
C PHE A 69 -22.03 20.11 6.13
N ASN A 70 -21.62 21.37 6.27
CA ASN A 70 -22.40 22.38 6.99
C ASN A 70 -23.58 22.82 6.10
N VAL A 71 -24.67 22.05 6.14
CA VAL A 71 -25.88 22.26 5.32
C VAL A 71 -26.40 23.69 5.49
N SER A 72 -26.77 24.33 4.39
CA SER A 72 -27.21 25.73 4.40
C SER A 72 -28.61 25.90 5.04
N ASN A 73 -28.74 26.92 5.90
CA ASN A 73 -29.99 27.23 6.61
C ASN A 73 -31.14 27.62 5.68
N ASN A 74 -30.84 28.28 4.55
CA ASN A 74 -31.77 28.50 3.46
C ASN A 74 -31.28 27.72 2.23
N ARG A 75 -32.18 26.97 1.60
CA ARG A 75 -31.91 26.03 0.50
C ARG A 75 -32.75 26.29 -0.75
N GLU A 76 -33.62 27.30 -0.75
CA GLU A 76 -34.47 27.62 -1.90
C GLU A 76 -33.68 28.36 -2.98
N LEU A 77 -33.60 27.79 -4.19
CA LEU A 77 -32.85 28.38 -5.31
C LEU A 77 -33.77 28.91 -6.40
N GLN A 78 -33.76 30.23 -6.61
CA GLN A 78 -34.40 30.85 -7.77
C GLN A 78 -33.78 30.30 -9.06
N LYS A 79 -34.59 29.72 -9.96
CA LYS A 79 -34.11 29.29 -11.29
C LYS A 79 -33.74 30.52 -12.12
N LEU A 80 -32.45 30.83 -12.19
CA LEU A 80 -31.90 31.94 -12.97
C LEU A 80 -32.00 31.68 -14.49
N PRO A 81 -32.06 32.72 -15.34
CA PRO A 81 -32.01 32.58 -16.80
C PRO A 81 -30.75 31.85 -17.31
N ALA A 82 -30.77 31.38 -18.56
CA ALA A 82 -29.56 30.83 -19.17
C ALA A 82 -28.59 31.94 -19.60
N LEU A 83 -27.29 31.68 -19.53
CA LEU A 83 -26.21 32.59 -19.94
C LEU A 83 -26.25 32.89 -21.44
N LYS A 84 -26.81 31.97 -22.24
CA LYS A 84 -26.99 32.08 -23.70
C LYS A 84 -28.12 33.05 -24.08
N ASP A 85 -29.07 33.31 -23.17
CA ASP A 85 -30.28 34.11 -23.43
C ASP A 85 -30.14 35.60 -23.04
N VAL A 86 -29.01 35.99 -22.46
CA VAL A 86 -28.80 37.31 -21.82
C VAL A 86 -27.77 38.14 -22.59
N PRO A 87 -27.98 39.47 -22.76
CA PRO A 87 -27.03 40.34 -23.46
C PRO A 87 -25.61 40.29 -22.85
N PRO A 88 -24.53 40.35 -23.66
CA PRO A 88 -23.16 40.21 -23.18
C PRO A 88 -22.76 41.12 -22.01
N ALA A 89 -23.33 42.33 -21.92
CA ALA A 89 -23.07 43.29 -20.84
C ALA A 89 -23.59 42.87 -19.45
N ASP A 90 -24.51 41.89 -19.39
CA ASP A 90 -25.07 41.36 -18.15
C ASP A 90 -24.69 39.90 -17.88
N GLN A 91 -24.04 39.21 -18.83
CA GLN A 91 -23.58 37.82 -18.67
C GLN A 91 -22.60 37.66 -17.50
N GLU A 92 -21.64 38.58 -17.31
CA GLU A 92 -20.72 38.54 -16.17
C GLU A 92 -21.47 38.60 -14.82
N LYS A 93 -22.44 39.50 -14.71
CA LYS A 93 -23.25 39.69 -13.49
C LYS A 93 -24.08 38.43 -13.20
N LEU A 94 -24.67 37.83 -14.22
CA LEU A 94 -25.44 36.58 -14.11
C LEU A 94 -24.53 35.38 -13.77
N PHE A 95 -23.31 35.33 -14.31
CA PHE A 95 -22.33 34.30 -13.99
C PHE A 95 -21.88 34.39 -12.52
N ILE A 96 -21.63 35.60 -12.00
CA ILE A 96 -21.36 35.83 -10.58
C ILE A 96 -22.58 35.47 -9.70
N GLN A 97 -23.81 35.75 -10.14
CA GLN A 97 -25.01 35.29 -9.44
C GLN A 97 -25.13 33.76 -9.39
N LYS A 98 -24.86 33.05 -10.49
CA LYS A 98 -24.84 31.58 -10.54
C LYS A 98 -23.73 30.99 -9.66
N LEU A 99 -22.52 31.58 -9.65
CA LEU A 99 -21.43 31.20 -8.76
C LEU A 99 -21.85 31.27 -7.29
N ARG A 100 -22.39 32.41 -6.84
CA ARG A 100 -22.89 32.61 -5.47
C ARG A 100 -24.05 31.68 -5.13
N GLN A 101 -24.93 31.40 -6.08
CA GLN A 101 -26.02 30.43 -5.90
C GLN A 101 -25.48 29.00 -5.69
N CYS A 102 -24.39 28.62 -6.36
CA CYS A 102 -23.75 27.32 -6.20
C CYS A 102 -22.99 27.16 -4.86
N CYS A 103 -22.81 28.22 -4.06
CA CYS A 103 -22.31 28.13 -2.69
C CYS A 103 -23.32 27.53 -1.71
N VAL A 104 -24.61 27.41 -2.05
CA VAL A 104 -25.61 26.77 -1.19
C VAL A 104 -25.35 25.27 -1.09
N LEU A 105 -25.22 24.76 0.14
CA LEU A 105 -24.92 23.36 0.43
C LEU A 105 -26.19 22.58 0.78
N PHE A 106 -26.37 21.44 0.10
CA PHE A 106 -27.48 20.51 0.28
C PHE A 106 -27.02 19.27 1.05
N ASP A 107 -27.95 18.67 1.80
CA ASP A 107 -27.73 17.36 2.41
C ASP A 107 -28.02 16.25 1.39
N PHE A 108 -27.11 15.29 1.26
CA PHE A 108 -27.26 14.07 0.45
C PHE A 108 -27.23 12.80 1.31
N VAL A 109 -27.04 12.92 2.62
CA VAL A 109 -26.69 11.85 3.56
C VAL A 109 -27.79 11.65 4.60
N SER A 110 -28.21 12.71 5.30
CA SER A 110 -29.23 12.62 6.36
C SER A 110 -30.64 12.47 5.79
N ASP A 111 -30.90 13.14 4.67
CA ASP A 111 -32.11 13.02 3.86
C ASP A 111 -31.77 13.10 2.36
N PRO A 112 -31.51 11.95 1.71
CA PRO A 112 -31.22 11.90 0.28
C PRO A 112 -32.35 12.48 -0.59
N LEU A 113 -33.61 12.37 -0.13
CA LEU A 113 -34.82 12.77 -0.87
C LEU A 113 -35.25 14.21 -0.59
N SER A 114 -34.57 14.93 0.30
CA SER A 114 -34.77 16.37 0.49
C SER A 114 -34.49 17.15 -0.80
N ASP A 115 -35.09 18.33 -0.94
CA ASP A 115 -34.61 19.40 -1.84
C ASP A 115 -34.40 19.03 -3.32
N LEU A 116 -34.95 17.92 -3.84
CA LEU A 116 -34.63 17.38 -5.18
C LEU A 116 -34.71 18.44 -6.30
N LYS A 117 -35.75 19.30 -6.25
CA LYS A 117 -35.94 20.45 -7.15
C LYS A 117 -34.74 21.43 -7.11
N TRP A 118 -34.24 21.74 -5.92
CA TRP A 118 -33.16 22.71 -5.70
C TRP A 118 -31.78 22.07 -5.94
N LYS A 119 -31.60 20.79 -5.56
CA LYS A 119 -30.46 19.95 -5.96
C LYS A 119 -30.30 19.92 -7.49
N GLU A 120 -31.41 19.80 -8.23
CA GLU A 120 -31.41 19.84 -9.70
C GLU A 120 -31.09 21.24 -10.26
N VAL A 121 -31.64 22.32 -9.68
CA VAL A 121 -31.29 23.70 -10.09
C VAL A 121 -29.78 23.95 -9.95
N LYS A 122 -29.15 23.51 -8.85
CA LYS A 122 -27.69 23.62 -8.68
C LYS A 122 -26.92 22.74 -9.66
N ARG A 123 -27.35 21.49 -9.91
CA ARG A 123 -26.71 20.60 -10.90
C ARG A 123 -26.72 21.22 -12.30
N ALA A 124 -27.87 21.73 -12.72
CA ALA A 124 -28.04 22.39 -14.02
C ALA A 124 -27.19 23.66 -14.13
N ALA A 125 -27.16 24.51 -13.10
CA ALA A 125 -26.35 25.73 -13.07
C ALA A 125 -24.85 25.44 -13.17
N LEU A 126 -24.34 24.45 -12.42
CA LEU A 126 -22.94 24.01 -12.51
C LEU A 126 -22.60 23.46 -13.90
N SER A 127 -23.45 22.59 -14.46
CA SER A 127 -23.26 22.02 -15.82
C SER A 127 -23.22 23.10 -16.90
N GLU A 128 -24.12 24.09 -16.81
CA GLU A 128 -24.14 25.24 -17.73
C GLU A 128 -22.86 26.10 -17.59
N MET A 129 -22.36 26.31 -16.37
CA MET A 129 -21.12 27.04 -16.12
C MET A 129 -19.89 26.31 -16.68
N VAL A 130 -19.86 24.96 -16.61
CA VAL A 130 -18.83 24.12 -17.26
C VAL A 130 -18.87 24.27 -18.78
N GLU A 131 -20.05 24.19 -19.41
CA GLU A 131 -20.20 24.44 -20.84
C GLU A 131 -19.70 25.84 -21.23
N TYR A 132 -20.16 26.87 -20.51
CA TYR A 132 -19.90 28.27 -20.83
C TYR A 132 -18.41 28.61 -20.77
N ILE A 133 -17.70 28.20 -19.71
CA ILE A 133 -16.26 28.46 -19.57
C ILE A 133 -15.39 27.61 -20.51
N THR A 134 -15.92 26.50 -21.04
CA THR A 134 -15.20 25.61 -21.98
C THR A 134 -15.31 26.09 -23.42
N HIS A 135 -16.46 26.65 -23.83
CA HIS A 135 -16.71 27.04 -25.23
C HIS A 135 -16.45 28.53 -25.51
N ASN A 136 -16.59 29.41 -24.50
CA ASN A 136 -16.45 30.85 -24.69
C ASN A 136 -15.09 31.36 -24.20
N ARG A 137 -14.45 32.23 -24.99
CA ARG A 137 -13.17 32.89 -24.63
C ARG A 137 -13.38 34.27 -24.03
N ASN A 138 -12.38 34.75 -23.30
CA ASN A 138 -12.35 36.01 -22.53
C ASN A 138 -13.44 36.12 -21.44
N VAL A 139 -14.02 34.99 -21.01
CA VAL A 139 -14.99 34.93 -19.91
C VAL A 139 -14.34 35.22 -18.55
N ILE A 140 -13.06 34.90 -18.38
CA ILE A 140 -12.39 34.92 -17.06
C ILE A 140 -11.83 36.32 -16.72
N THR A 141 -12.70 37.23 -16.31
CA THR A 141 -12.36 38.60 -15.88
C THR A 141 -11.86 38.67 -14.43
N GLU A 142 -11.21 39.78 -14.04
CA GLU A 142 -10.70 40.00 -12.66
C GLU A 142 -11.70 39.70 -11.52
N PRO A 143 -12.98 40.16 -11.55
CA PRO A 143 -13.92 39.92 -10.45
C PRO A 143 -14.38 38.47 -10.31
N ILE A 144 -14.19 37.62 -11.33
CA ILE A 144 -14.61 36.20 -11.29
C ILE A 144 -13.67 35.34 -10.45
N TYR A 145 -12.36 35.64 -10.42
CA TYR A 145 -11.37 34.87 -9.66
C TYR A 145 -11.72 34.64 -8.17
N PRO A 146 -12.08 35.66 -7.36
CA PRO A 146 -12.45 35.44 -5.96
C PRO A 146 -13.74 34.64 -5.80
N GLU A 147 -14.74 34.87 -6.65
CA GLU A 147 -16.03 34.18 -6.60
C GLU A 147 -15.87 32.68 -6.93
N VAL A 148 -15.05 32.32 -7.92
CA VAL A 148 -14.73 30.93 -8.28
C VAL A 148 -13.95 30.23 -7.15
N VAL A 149 -12.91 30.87 -6.62
CA VAL A 149 -12.10 30.29 -5.54
C VAL A 149 -12.93 30.13 -4.26
N HIS A 150 -13.82 31.07 -3.96
CA HIS A 150 -14.76 30.96 -2.84
C HIS A 150 -15.79 29.84 -3.05
N MET A 151 -16.42 29.76 -4.23
CA MET A 151 -17.39 28.71 -4.55
C MET A 151 -16.78 27.30 -4.45
N PHE A 152 -15.56 27.12 -4.97
CA PHE A 152 -14.81 25.87 -4.79
C PHE A 152 -14.51 25.59 -3.31
N ALA A 153 -13.97 26.57 -2.57
CA ALA A 153 -13.62 26.39 -1.16
C ALA A 153 -14.85 26.02 -0.28
N VAL A 154 -16.01 26.63 -0.52
CA VAL A 154 -17.26 26.34 0.20
C VAL A 154 -17.82 24.95 -0.13
N ASN A 155 -17.70 24.50 -1.38
CA ASN A 155 -18.18 23.18 -1.79
C ASN A 155 -17.23 22.03 -1.45
N MET A 156 -15.91 22.27 -1.40
CA MET A 156 -14.92 21.20 -1.27
C MET A 156 -14.30 21.06 0.12
N PHE A 157 -13.92 22.17 0.77
CA PHE A 157 -13.10 22.12 1.99
C PHE A 157 -13.95 21.77 3.22
N ARG A 158 -14.12 20.46 3.42
CA ARG A 158 -14.83 19.82 4.53
C ARG A 158 -13.87 18.96 5.36
N THR A 159 -14.15 18.79 6.65
CA THR A 159 -13.49 17.72 7.41
C THR A 159 -14.04 16.38 6.93
N LEU A 160 -13.17 15.51 6.45
CA LEU A 160 -13.50 14.13 6.13
C LEU A 160 -14.02 13.42 7.40
N PRO A 161 -14.98 12.48 7.28
CA PRO A 161 -15.49 11.73 8.42
C PRO A 161 -14.40 10.79 9.00
N PRO A 162 -14.65 10.18 10.17
CA PRO A 162 -13.89 9.00 10.58
C PRO A 162 -13.97 7.93 9.49
N SER A 163 -12.87 7.20 9.26
CA SER A 163 -12.86 6.15 8.23
C SER A 163 -13.92 5.09 8.51
N SER A 164 -14.53 4.59 7.42
CA SER A 164 -15.53 3.54 7.47
C SER A 164 -14.92 2.13 7.59
N ASN A 165 -13.62 2.01 7.33
CA ASN A 165 -12.91 0.74 7.25
C ASN A 165 -12.32 0.31 8.61
N PRO A 166 -12.23 -1.01 8.89
CA PRO A 166 -11.64 -1.52 10.12
C PRO A 166 -10.14 -1.25 10.16
N THR A 167 -9.64 -0.77 11.30
CA THR A 167 -8.21 -0.46 11.49
C THR A 167 -7.54 -1.52 12.37
N GLY A 168 -6.42 -2.09 11.91
CA GLY A 168 -5.70 -3.14 12.63
C GLY A 168 -4.49 -3.66 11.87
N ALA A 169 -3.77 -4.63 12.46
CA ALA A 169 -2.67 -5.32 11.80
C ALA A 169 -3.11 -6.59 11.04
N GLU A 170 -4.42 -6.84 10.99
CA GLU A 170 -5.09 -8.02 10.43
C GLU A 170 -5.99 -7.68 9.22
N PHE A 171 -6.04 -6.40 8.83
CA PHE A 171 -6.78 -5.90 7.67
C PHE A 171 -5.81 -5.43 6.60
N ASP A 172 -6.08 -5.80 5.34
CA ASP A 172 -5.33 -5.36 4.17
C ASP A 172 -6.11 -4.26 3.45
N PRO A 173 -5.56 -3.03 3.30
CA PRO A 173 -6.23 -1.96 2.56
C PRO A 173 -6.50 -2.25 1.07
N GLU A 174 -5.98 -3.35 0.50
CA GLU A 174 -6.39 -3.83 -0.83
C GLU A 174 -7.75 -4.56 -0.83
N GLU A 175 -8.28 -4.94 0.35
CA GLU A 175 -9.62 -5.57 0.50
C GLU A 175 -10.75 -4.57 0.86
N ASP A 176 -10.43 -3.29 1.10
CA ASP A 176 -11.37 -2.26 1.56
C ASP A 176 -12.48 -1.93 0.52
N GLU A 177 -13.76 -1.98 0.92
CA GLU A 177 -14.87 -1.47 0.10
C GLU A 177 -14.77 0.07 -0.01
N PRO A 178 -14.58 0.67 -1.21
CA PRO A 178 -14.44 2.12 -1.33
C PRO A 178 -15.77 2.84 -1.06
N THR A 179 -15.87 3.56 0.06
CA THR A 179 -17.05 4.39 0.36
C THR A 179 -17.13 5.59 -0.56
N LEU A 180 -18.04 5.50 -1.52
CA LEU A 180 -18.34 6.57 -2.47
C LEU A 180 -19.05 7.76 -1.80
N GLU A 181 -18.68 8.97 -2.21
CA GLU A 181 -19.29 10.20 -1.71
C GLU A 181 -20.73 10.39 -2.23
N ALA A 182 -21.67 10.63 -1.31
CA ALA A 182 -23.09 10.81 -1.63
C ALA A 182 -23.38 12.13 -2.37
N ALA A 183 -22.61 13.19 -2.07
CA ALA A 183 -22.72 14.49 -2.72
C ALA A 183 -22.06 14.55 -4.13
N TRP A 184 -21.50 13.43 -4.62
CA TRP A 184 -20.73 13.37 -5.87
C TRP A 184 -21.39 14.05 -7.10
N PRO A 185 -22.72 13.97 -7.33
CA PRO A 185 -23.36 14.64 -8.48
C PRO A 185 -23.25 16.18 -8.48
N HIS A 186 -22.90 16.81 -7.36
CA HIS A 186 -22.52 18.23 -7.30
C HIS A 186 -21.00 18.40 -7.31
N LEU A 187 -20.26 17.61 -6.52
CA LEU A 187 -18.81 17.76 -6.37
C LEU A 187 -18.05 17.49 -7.68
N GLN A 188 -18.47 16.50 -8.47
CA GLN A 188 -17.89 16.23 -9.79
C GLN A 188 -17.91 17.48 -10.70
N LEU A 189 -19.04 18.19 -10.72
CA LEU A 189 -19.19 19.39 -11.54
C LEU A 189 -18.43 20.59 -10.97
N VAL A 190 -18.25 20.69 -9.65
CA VAL A 190 -17.39 21.70 -9.02
C VAL A 190 -15.91 21.45 -9.34
N TYR A 191 -15.44 20.20 -9.25
CA TYR A 191 -14.09 19.81 -9.66
C TYR A 191 -13.86 20.07 -11.15
N GLU A 192 -14.77 19.61 -12.02
CA GLU A 192 -14.65 19.80 -13.47
C GLU A 192 -14.65 21.29 -13.84
N PHE A 193 -15.55 22.09 -13.26
CA PHE A 193 -15.57 23.54 -13.45
C PHE A 193 -14.25 24.21 -13.04
N PHE A 194 -13.73 23.89 -11.85
CA PHE A 194 -12.49 24.46 -11.35
C PHE A 194 -11.26 24.00 -12.16
N LEU A 195 -11.27 22.76 -12.66
CA LEU A 195 -10.26 22.22 -13.55
C LEU A 195 -10.27 22.94 -14.90
N ARG A 196 -11.43 23.15 -15.54
CA ARG A 196 -11.52 23.93 -16.80
C ARG A 196 -11.15 25.40 -16.61
N PHE A 197 -11.54 26.00 -15.49
CA PHE A 197 -11.10 27.34 -15.08
C PHE A 197 -9.57 27.42 -14.95
N LEU A 198 -8.92 26.44 -14.31
CA LEU A 198 -7.45 26.37 -14.19
C LEU A 198 -6.76 26.07 -15.52
N GLU A 199 -7.35 25.27 -16.40
CA GLU A 199 -6.74 24.87 -17.68
C GLU A 199 -6.90 25.92 -18.79
N SER A 200 -7.95 26.75 -18.73
CA SER A 200 -8.26 27.78 -19.73
C SER A 200 -7.03 28.62 -20.16
N PRO A 201 -6.89 28.93 -21.46
CA PRO A 201 -5.82 29.79 -21.95
C PRO A 201 -5.93 31.23 -21.43
N ASP A 202 -7.12 31.67 -21.06
CA ASP A 202 -7.39 33.03 -20.56
C ASP A 202 -7.09 33.18 -19.06
N PHE A 203 -6.74 32.08 -18.37
CA PHE A 203 -6.41 32.05 -16.94
C PHE A 203 -5.08 32.73 -16.63
N GLN A 204 -5.10 33.73 -15.75
CA GLN A 204 -3.93 34.53 -15.38
C GLN A 204 -3.42 34.21 -13.95
N PRO A 205 -2.30 33.48 -13.78
CA PRO A 205 -1.76 33.15 -12.46
C PRO A 205 -1.40 34.38 -11.61
N ASN A 206 -1.08 35.51 -12.24
CA ASN A 206 -0.76 36.76 -11.55
C ASN A 206 -1.95 37.41 -10.82
N ILE A 207 -3.18 37.12 -11.23
CA ILE A 207 -4.40 37.53 -10.54
C ILE A 207 -4.79 36.46 -9.51
N ALA A 208 -4.85 35.20 -9.95
CA ALA A 208 -5.27 34.07 -9.13
C ALA A 208 -4.43 33.87 -7.85
N LYS A 209 -3.13 34.19 -7.87
CA LYS A 209 -2.22 34.10 -6.69
C LYS A 209 -2.61 34.99 -5.50
N LYS A 210 -3.56 35.91 -5.67
CA LYS A 210 -4.16 36.70 -4.58
C LYS A 210 -5.16 35.89 -3.74
N TYR A 211 -5.67 34.78 -4.29
CA TYR A 211 -6.79 33.99 -3.73
C TYR A 211 -6.43 32.51 -3.56
N ILE A 212 -5.62 31.95 -4.46
CA ILE A 212 -5.01 30.62 -4.31
C ILE A 212 -3.69 30.80 -3.54
N ASP A 213 -3.78 30.70 -2.21
CA ASP A 213 -2.69 30.93 -1.27
C ASP A 213 -2.19 29.63 -0.62
N GLN A 214 -1.34 29.75 0.41
CA GLN A 214 -0.85 28.61 1.17
C GLN A 214 -1.96 27.90 1.96
N LYS A 215 -2.97 28.62 2.45
CA LYS A 215 -4.11 28.02 3.16
C LYS A 215 -4.99 27.21 2.21
N PHE A 216 -5.31 27.74 1.03
CA PHE A 216 -6.04 27.03 -0.02
C PHE A 216 -5.33 25.72 -0.39
N VAL A 217 -3.99 25.76 -0.58
CA VAL A 217 -3.19 24.56 -0.87
C VAL A 217 -3.22 23.55 0.28
N LEU A 218 -3.18 23.98 1.53
CA LEU A 218 -3.25 23.08 2.69
C LEU A 218 -4.61 22.37 2.75
N GLN A 219 -5.71 23.12 2.65
CA GLN A 219 -7.07 22.55 2.67
C GLN A 219 -7.37 21.66 1.44
N LEU A 220 -6.72 21.91 0.31
CA LEU A 220 -6.78 21.02 -0.86
C LEU A 220 -6.01 19.71 -0.63
N LEU A 221 -4.85 19.77 0.05
CA LEU A 221 -4.06 18.60 0.41
C LEU A 221 -4.75 17.72 1.47
N GLU A 222 -5.46 18.32 2.42
CA GLU A 222 -6.25 17.60 3.43
C GLU A 222 -7.36 16.69 2.83
N LEU A 223 -7.82 16.97 1.61
CA LEU A 223 -8.83 16.16 0.92
C LEU A 223 -8.26 14.90 0.24
N PHE A 224 -6.94 14.76 0.08
CA PHE A 224 -6.34 13.55 -0.52
C PHE A 224 -6.58 12.29 0.33
N ASP A 225 -6.97 12.43 1.59
CA ASP A 225 -7.31 11.30 2.47
C ASP A 225 -8.75 10.78 2.26
N SER A 226 -9.49 11.30 1.27
CA SER A 226 -10.86 10.86 0.94
C SER A 226 -10.89 9.39 0.49
N GLU A 227 -11.83 8.60 1.01
CA GLU A 227 -12.02 7.19 0.64
C GLU A 227 -12.42 7.04 -0.85
N ASP A 228 -13.06 8.04 -1.44
CA ASP A 228 -13.54 8.02 -2.83
C ASP A 228 -12.39 8.23 -3.86
N PRO A 229 -12.01 7.22 -4.66
CA PRO A 229 -10.90 7.34 -5.61
C PRO A 229 -11.19 8.36 -6.72
N ARG A 230 -12.47 8.66 -7.01
CA ARG A 230 -12.87 9.65 -8.01
C ARG A 230 -12.53 11.05 -7.54
N GLU A 231 -12.71 11.31 -6.23
CA GLU A 231 -12.30 12.57 -5.62
C GLU A 231 -10.77 12.73 -5.66
N ARG A 232 -10.03 11.66 -5.34
CA ARG A 232 -8.56 11.68 -5.35
C ARG A 232 -7.97 11.91 -6.75
N ASP A 233 -8.54 11.37 -7.83
CA ASP A 233 -8.05 11.60 -9.19
C ASP A 233 -8.28 13.05 -9.68
N PHE A 234 -9.43 13.66 -9.34
CA PHE A 234 -9.65 15.08 -9.59
C PHE A 234 -8.70 15.97 -8.76
N LEU A 235 -8.53 15.67 -7.46
CA LEU A 235 -7.55 16.36 -6.60
C LEU A 235 -6.12 16.25 -7.16
N LYS A 236 -5.73 15.07 -7.61
CA LYS A 236 -4.43 14.78 -8.25
C LYS A 236 -4.17 15.75 -9.41
N THR A 237 -5.12 15.81 -10.33
CA THR A 237 -5.04 16.66 -11.52
C THR A 237 -5.07 18.14 -11.16
N THR A 238 -5.96 18.57 -10.26
CA THR A 238 -6.05 19.96 -9.78
C THR A 238 -4.75 20.42 -9.11
N LEU A 239 -4.18 19.63 -8.19
CA LEU A 239 -2.93 19.96 -7.51
C LEU A 239 -1.74 20.01 -8.49
N HIS A 240 -1.68 19.09 -9.45
CA HIS A 240 -0.65 19.13 -10.51
C HIS A 240 -0.76 20.42 -11.35
N ARG A 241 -1.96 20.82 -11.81
CA ARG A 241 -2.15 22.08 -12.54
C ARG A 241 -1.75 23.31 -11.70
N ILE A 242 -2.05 23.30 -10.40
CA ILE A 242 -1.64 24.35 -9.46
C ILE A 242 -0.10 24.39 -9.33
N TYR A 243 0.56 23.25 -9.10
CA TYR A 243 2.03 23.18 -9.02
C TYR A 243 2.69 23.68 -10.32
N GLY A 244 2.12 23.31 -11.48
CA GLY A 244 2.53 23.78 -12.79
C GLY A 244 2.47 25.31 -12.90
N LYS A 245 1.28 25.91 -12.74
CA LYS A 245 1.04 27.34 -12.98
C LYS A 245 1.57 28.28 -11.87
N PHE A 246 1.73 27.82 -10.63
CA PHE A 246 2.13 28.67 -9.49
C PHE A 246 3.53 28.37 -8.95
N LEU A 247 4.57 28.92 -9.60
CA LEU A 247 5.98 28.73 -9.23
C LEU A 247 6.26 29.04 -7.74
N GLY A 248 5.63 30.08 -7.18
CA GLY A 248 5.79 30.49 -5.77
C GLY A 248 5.18 29.51 -4.75
N LEU A 249 4.23 28.67 -5.14
CA LEU A 249 3.63 27.65 -4.26
C LEU A 249 4.41 26.33 -4.28
N ARG A 250 5.26 26.08 -5.28
CA ARG A 250 5.96 24.79 -5.48
C ARG A 250 6.76 24.32 -4.25
N ALA A 251 7.48 25.23 -3.58
CA ALA A 251 8.25 24.90 -2.38
C ALA A 251 7.35 24.56 -1.17
N TYR A 252 6.19 25.23 -1.06
CA TYR A 252 5.20 24.95 -0.02
C TYR A 252 4.50 23.60 -0.26
N ILE A 253 4.09 23.33 -1.50
CA ILE A 253 3.48 22.05 -1.89
C ILE A 253 4.41 20.88 -1.56
N ARG A 254 5.69 20.93 -2.01
CA ARG A 254 6.67 19.88 -1.66
C ARG A 254 6.82 19.71 -0.15
N LYS A 255 6.91 20.81 0.61
CA LYS A 255 7.02 20.74 2.08
C LYS A 255 5.81 20.08 2.73
N GLN A 256 4.59 20.37 2.29
CA GLN A 256 3.39 19.77 2.89
C GLN A 256 3.19 18.31 2.48
N ILE A 257 3.51 17.92 1.24
CA ILE A 257 3.52 16.50 0.85
C ILE A 257 4.57 15.73 1.67
N ASN A 258 5.75 16.29 1.93
CA ASN A 258 6.73 15.68 2.82
C ASN A 258 6.19 15.53 4.25
N ASN A 259 5.43 16.50 4.77
CA ASN A 259 4.81 16.40 6.10
C ASN A 259 3.75 15.28 6.16
N ILE A 260 2.92 15.14 5.12
CA ILE A 260 1.94 14.05 4.99
C ILE A 260 2.66 12.70 4.97
N PHE A 261 3.70 12.56 4.15
CA PHE A 261 4.50 11.33 4.09
C PHE A 261 5.22 11.04 5.41
N TYR A 262 5.76 12.04 6.12
CA TYR A 262 6.35 11.81 7.45
C TYR A 262 5.33 11.29 8.47
N ARG A 263 4.14 11.90 8.53
CA ARG A 263 3.03 11.45 9.38
C ARG A 263 2.59 10.03 9.03
N PHE A 264 2.46 9.72 7.75
CA PHE A 264 2.13 8.37 7.26
C PHE A 264 3.20 7.33 7.66
N ILE A 265 4.50 7.60 7.43
CA ILE A 265 5.60 6.65 7.65
C ILE A 265 5.93 6.42 9.15
N TYR A 266 5.65 7.40 10.02
CA TYR A 266 6.13 7.41 11.40
C TYR A 266 5.06 7.61 12.48
N GLU A 267 3.83 8.00 12.14
CA GLU A 267 2.75 8.24 13.13
C GLU A 267 1.50 7.38 12.89
N THR A 268 0.99 7.27 11.65
CA THR A 268 -0.33 6.65 11.39
C THR A 268 -0.31 5.31 10.65
N GLU A 269 0.66 5.04 9.77
CA GLU A 269 0.65 3.95 8.77
C GLU A 269 -0.62 3.88 7.88
N HIS A 270 -1.48 4.90 7.91
CA HIS A 270 -2.73 5.01 7.16
C HIS A 270 -2.88 6.43 6.59
N HIS A 271 -3.16 6.50 5.29
CA HIS A 271 -3.57 7.67 4.51
C HIS A 271 -3.96 7.20 3.10
N ASN A 272 -5.13 7.58 2.58
CA ASN A 272 -5.68 7.00 1.35
C ASN A 272 -4.97 7.47 0.07
N GLY A 273 -4.62 8.77 -0.04
CA GLY A 273 -4.09 9.37 -1.27
C GLY A 273 -2.58 9.26 -1.51
N ILE A 274 -1.90 8.24 -1.01
CA ILE A 274 -0.42 8.14 -1.13
C ILE A 274 0.02 7.89 -2.60
N ALA A 275 -0.71 7.04 -3.33
CA ALA A 275 -0.41 6.74 -4.73
C ALA A 275 -0.56 7.98 -5.62
N GLU A 276 -1.66 8.72 -5.47
CA GLU A 276 -1.96 9.91 -6.25
C GLU A 276 -0.97 11.06 -5.98
N LEU A 277 -0.50 11.21 -4.74
CA LEU A 277 0.57 12.15 -4.40
C LEU A 277 1.92 11.74 -5.03
N LEU A 278 2.20 10.44 -5.12
CA LEU A 278 3.41 9.93 -5.79
C LEU A 278 3.35 10.11 -7.31
N GLU A 279 2.20 9.95 -7.98
CA GLU A 279 2.06 10.25 -9.42
C GLU A 279 2.40 11.72 -9.75
N ILE A 280 1.93 12.66 -8.92
CA ILE A 280 2.29 14.08 -9.08
C ILE A 280 3.81 14.25 -8.88
N LEU A 281 4.38 13.60 -7.87
CA LEU A 281 5.80 13.69 -7.57
C LEU A 281 6.67 13.11 -8.70
N GLY A 282 6.31 11.97 -9.31
CA GLY A 282 7.03 11.41 -10.45
C GLY A 282 7.12 12.39 -11.62
N SER A 283 6.00 13.05 -11.95
CA SER A 283 5.96 14.11 -12.95
C SER A 283 6.84 15.32 -12.57
N ILE A 284 6.86 15.70 -11.29
CA ILE A 284 7.72 16.77 -10.75
C ILE A 284 9.22 16.39 -10.81
N ILE A 285 9.58 15.14 -10.49
CA ILE A 285 10.95 14.63 -10.49
C ILE A 285 11.50 14.58 -11.93
N ASN A 286 10.70 14.13 -12.89
CA ASN A 286 11.08 14.18 -14.30
C ASN A 286 11.35 15.64 -14.75
N GLY A 287 10.57 16.59 -14.24
CA GLY A 287 10.75 18.04 -14.44
C GLY A 287 11.87 18.71 -13.65
N PHE A 288 12.74 17.98 -12.92
CA PHE A 288 13.89 18.57 -12.24
C PHE A 288 14.99 18.99 -13.23
N ALA A 289 15.58 20.17 -12.97
CA ALA A 289 16.77 20.64 -13.67
C ALA A 289 18.03 19.96 -13.14
N LEU A 290 19.01 19.75 -14.02
CA LEU A 290 20.34 19.26 -13.67
C LEU A 290 21.31 20.45 -13.46
N PRO A 291 22.27 20.35 -12.54
CA PRO A 291 22.47 19.27 -11.57
C PRO A 291 21.37 19.24 -10.50
N LEU A 292 21.04 18.04 -10.00
CA LEU A 292 20.03 17.87 -8.96
C LEU A 292 20.42 18.63 -7.68
N LYS A 293 19.45 19.38 -7.13
CA LYS A 293 19.63 20.08 -5.87
C LYS A 293 19.67 19.13 -4.67
N GLU A 294 20.39 19.53 -3.64
CA GLU A 294 20.46 18.79 -2.38
C GLU A 294 19.08 18.64 -1.69
N GLU A 295 18.17 19.62 -1.83
CA GLU A 295 16.78 19.48 -1.36
C GLU A 295 16.03 18.28 -1.97
N HIS A 296 16.42 17.85 -3.18
CA HIS A 296 15.82 16.71 -3.88
C HIS A 296 16.53 15.39 -3.52
N LYS A 297 17.87 15.42 -3.35
CA LYS A 297 18.64 14.27 -2.83
C LYS A 297 18.21 13.88 -1.42
N ILE A 298 18.02 14.86 -0.54
CA ILE A 298 17.47 14.65 0.81
C ILE A 298 16.04 14.09 0.75
N PHE A 299 15.20 14.56 -0.16
CA PHE A 299 13.83 14.06 -0.33
C PHE A 299 13.79 12.56 -0.71
N LEU A 300 14.59 12.14 -1.69
CA LEU A 300 14.76 10.72 -2.04
C LEU A 300 15.19 9.90 -0.80
N LEU A 301 16.32 10.28 -0.18
CA LEU A 301 16.96 9.48 0.87
C LEU A 301 16.23 9.50 2.22
N LYS A 302 15.37 10.49 2.50
CA LYS A 302 14.69 10.66 3.79
C LYS A 302 13.17 10.52 3.73
N VAL A 303 12.55 10.56 2.56
CA VAL A 303 11.09 10.45 2.40
C VAL A 303 10.71 9.28 1.50
N LEU A 304 11.20 9.23 0.25
CA LEU A 304 10.83 8.15 -0.68
C LEU A 304 11.34 6.78 -0.21
N LEU A 305 12.64 6.64 0.10
CA LEU A 305 13.17 5.32 0.49
C LEU A 305 12.52 4.77 1.78
N PRO A 306 12.21 5.57 2.82
CA PRO A 306 11.43 5.10 3.97
C PRO A 306 9.96 4.70 3.71
N LEU A 307 9.32 5.11 2.61
CA LEU A 307 7.94 4.67 2.28
C LEU A 307 7.86 3.15 2.07
N HIS A 308 8.93 2.50 1.62
CA HIS A 308 9.01 1.03 1.47
C HIS A 308 8.86 0.26 2.79
N LYS A 309 8.98 0.94 3.95
CA LYS A 309 8.81 0.32 5.27
C LYS A 309 7.36 -0.07 5.57
N VAL A 310 6.41 0.81 5.25
CA VAL A 310 5.00 0.72 5.68
C VAL A 310 4.33 -0.54 5.11
N LYS A 311 3.39 -1.14 5.86
CA LYS A 311 2.78 -2.44 5.51
C LYS A 311 2.05 -2.41 4.16
N SER A 312 1.18 -1.42 3.98
CA SER A 312 0.32 -1.13 2.82
C SER A 312 1.08 -0.64 1.57
N LEU A 313 2.33 -1.07 1.38
CA LEU A 313 3.17 -0.69 0.24
C LEU A 313 2.55 -1.08 -1.11
N SER A 314 1.78 -2.17 -1.16
CA SER A 314 1.17 -2.69 -2.38
C SER A 314 0.34 -1.65 -3.12
N VAL A 315 -0.51 -0.93 -2.39
CA VAL A 315 -1.42 0.13 -2.88
C VAL A 315 -0.72 1.24 -3.69
N TYR A 316 0.57 1.51 -3.42
CA TYR A 316 1.32 2.63 -4.03
C TYR A 316 2.71 2.24 -4.57
N HIS A 317 3.05 0.95 -4.60
CA HIS A 317 4.37 0.46 -5.00
C HIS A 317 4.77 0.91 -6.42
N PRO A 318 3.94 0.75 -7.47
CA PRO A 318 4.34 1.13 -8.84
C PRO A 318 4.67 2.62 -8.97
N GLN A 319 3.89 3.48 -8.31
CA GLN A 319 4.11 4.92 -8.28
C GLN A 319 5.40 5.29 -7.55
N LEU A 320 5.75 4.55 -6.50
CA LEU A 320 6.98 4.77 -5.74
C LEU A 320 8.23 4.28 -6.49
N ALA A 321 8.18 3.08 -7.07
CA ALA A 321 9.23 2.52 -7.91
C ALA A 321 9.54 3.47 -9.09
N TYR A 322 8.51 3.94 -9.79
CA TYR A 322 8.65 4.97 -10.84
C TYR A 322 9.35 6.23 -10.32
N CYS A 323 8.99 6.75 -9.13
CA CYS A 323 9.67 7.90 -8.53
C CYS A 323 11.15 7.63 -8.22
N VAL A 324 11.52 6.41 -7.80
CA VAL A 324 12.91 6.03 -7.49
C VAL A 324 13.74 5.89 -8.77
N VAL A 325 13.25 5.12 -9.76
CA VAL A 325 13.91 4.94 -11.06
C VAL A 325 14.09 6.29 -11.76
N GLN A 326 13.03 7.13 -11.78
CA GLN A 326 13.08 8.46 -12.38
C GLN A 326 14.07 9.41 -11.68
N PHE A 327 14.46 9.14 -10.44
CA PHE A 327 15.55 9.86 -9.74
C PHE A 327 16.94 9.38 -10.20
N LEU A 328 17.11 8.07 -10.41
CA LEU A 328 18.38 7.49 -10.85
C LEU A 328 18.74 7.88 -12.29
N GLU A 329 17.75 7.93 -13.19
CA GLU A 329 17.92 8.46 -14.57
C GLU A 329 18.45 9.91 -14.61
N LYS A 330 18.27 10.69 -13.54
CA LYS A 330 18.71 12.10 -13.46
C LYS A 330 20.09 12.24 -12.83
N ASP A 331 20.50 11.29 -12.00
CA ASP A 331 21.77 11.30 -11.26
C ASP A 331 22.12 9.89 -10.76
N SER A 332 22.85 9.13 -11.58
CA SER A 332 23.25 7.75 -11.32
C SER A 332 24.08 7.57 -10.05
N THR A 333 24.73 8.63 -9.54
CA THR A 333 25.49 8.60 -8.27
C THR A 333 24.61 8.32 -7.04
N LEU A 334 23.29 8.42 -7.19
CA LEU A 334 22.31 8.08 -6.15
C LEU A 334 22.02 6.58 -6.05
N THR A 335 22.50 5.75 -6.99
CA THR A 335 22.14 4.33 -7.05
C THR A 335 22.68 3.52 -5.87
N GLU A 336 23.94 3.73 -5.48
CA GLU A 336 24.54 3.06 -4.32
C GLU A 336 23.72 3.26 -3.02
N PRO A 337 23.42 4.49 -2.56
CA PRO A 337 22.62 4.70 -1.35
C PRO A 337 21.15 4.26 -1.49
N VAL A 338 20.58 4.25 -2.70
CA VAL A 338 19.23 3.71 -2.97
C VAL A 338 19.20 2.19 -2.77
N VAL A 339 20.03 1.44 -3.50
CA VAL A 339 20.07 -0.03 -3.41
C VAL A 339 20.44 -0.49 -2.01
N MET A 340 21.39 0.19 -1.35
CA MET A 340 21.77 -0.13 0.04
C MET A 340 20.66 0.18 1.06
N ALA A 341 19.73 1.11 0.77
CA ALA A 341 18.54 1.33 1.59
C ALA A 341 17.47 0.25 1.38
N LEU A 342 17.21 -0.16 0.12
CA LEU A 342 16.27 -1.25 -0.18
C LEU A 342 16.75 -2.57 0.44
N LEU A 343 18.03 -2.90 0.32
CA LEU A 343 18.63 -4.07 0.98
C LEU A 343 18.56 -4.00 2.52
N LYS A 344 18.56 -2.80 3.10
CA LYS A 344 18.38 -2.56 4.54
C LYS A 344 16.91 -2.69 4.99
N TYR A 345 15.95 -2.27 4.17
CA TYR A 345 14.51 -2.35 4.47
C TYR A 345 13.86 -3.66 4.00
N TRP A 346 14.65 -4.59 3.46
CA TRP A 346 14.21 -5.84 2.85
C TRP A 346 13.22 -6.63 3.73
N PRO A 347 11.98 -6.91 3.26
CA PRO A 347 10.96 -7.63 4.01
C PRO A 347 11.42 -9.02 4.44
N LYS A 348 11.29 -9.36 5.73
CA LYS A 348 11.68 -10.70 6.26
C LYS A 348 10.48 -11.57 6.69
N THR A 349 9.27 -11.02 6.66
CA THR A 349 8.02 -11.64 7.13
C THR A 349 6.83 -11.37 6.22
N HIS A 350 7.03 -10.82 5.02
CA HIS A 350 5.94 -10.38 4.13
C HIS A 350 6.29 -10.66 2.67
N SER A 351 6.06 -11.89 2.21
CA SER A 351 6.48 -12.37 0.89
C SER A 351 5.93 -11.58 -0.31
N PRO A 352 4.68 -11.03 -0.31
CA PRO A 352 4.24 -10.14 -1.39
C PRO A 352 5.12 -8.89 -1.53
N LYS A 353 5.59 -8.32 -0.40
CA LYS A 353 6.53 -7.19 -0.43
C LYS A 353 7.94 -7.62 -0.85
N GLU A 354 8.36 -8.85 -0.56
CA GLU A 354 9.63 -9.38 -1.06
C GLU A 354 9.61 -9.54 -2.59
N VAL A 355 8.47 -9.94 -3.16
CA VAL A 355 8.24 -9.94 -4.62
C VAL A 355 8.24 -8.51 -5.19
N MET A 356 7.63 -7.53 -4.50
CA MET A 356 7.66 -6.12 -4.90
C MET A 356 9.07 -5.53 -4.91
N PHE A 357 9.87 -5.73 -3.85
CA PHE A 357 11.27 -5.32 -3.81
C PHE A 357 12.12 -6.00 -4.91
N LEU A 358 11.75 -7.21 -5.34
CA LEU A 358 12.39 -7.88 -6.49
C LEU A 358 11.94 -7.31 -7.85
N ASN A 359 10.75 -6.70 -7.97
CA ASN A 359 10.37 -5.91 -9.15
C ASN A 359 11.17 -4.60 -9.20
N GLU A 360 11.10 -3.79 -8.13
CA GLU A 360 11.78 -2.49 -8.06
C GLU A 360 13.29 -2.61 -8.31
N LEU A 361 13.94 -3.65 -7.76
CA LEU A 361 15.37 -3.88 -8.01
C LEU A 361 15.69 -4.32 -9.45
N GLU A 362 14.75 -4.92 -10.20
CA GLU A 362 15.00 -5.19 -11.63
C GLU A 362 14.89 -3.90 -12.43
N GLU A 363 13.85 -3.08 -12.18
CA GLU A 363 13.69 -1.76 -12.82
C GLU A 363 14.87 -0.82 -12.53
N ILE A 364 15.43 -0.88 -11.31
CA ILE A 364 16.66 -0.15 -10.93
C ILE A 364 17.91 -0.72 -11.64
N LEU A 365 17.98 -2.04 -11.86
CA LEU A 365 19.10 -2.67 -12.57
C LEU A 365 19.05 -2.44 -14.09
N ASP A 366 17.87 -2.22 -14.69
CA ASP A 366 17.75 -1.85 -16.10
C ASP A 366 18.32 -0.45 -16.41
N VAL A 367 18.40 0.44 -15.40
CA VAL A 367 18.96 1.80 -15.54
C VAL A 367 20.33 1.98 -14.88
N ILE A 368 20.92 0.94 -14.26
CA ILE A 368 22.20 1.08 -13.54
C ILE A 368 23.39 1.21 -14.49
N GLU A 369 24.31 2.15 -14.22
CA GLU A 369 25.61 2.16 -14.89
C GLU A 369 26.51 1.02 -14.34
N PRO A 370 27.34 0.37 -15.19
CA PRO A 370 28.31 -0.63 -14.73
C PRO A 370 29.28 -0.12 -13.64
N SER A 371 29.61 1.17 -13.67
CA SER A 371 30.41 1.92 -12.68
C SER A 371 29.80 1.87 -11.27
N GLU A 372 28.48 1.98 -11.17
CA GLU A 372 27.71 1.96 -9.91
C GLU A 372 27.38 0.51 -9.51
N PHE A 373 27.07 -0.36 -10.48
CA PHE A 373 26.80 -1.78 -10.26
C PHE A 373 27.92 -2.49 -9.47
N VAL A 374 29.19 -2.24 -9.83
CA VAL A 374 30.36 -2.84 -9.15
C VAL A 374 30.40 -2.53 -7.64
N LYS A 375 29.81 -1.41 -7.19
CA LYS A 375 29.75 -1.06 -5.76
C LYS A 375 28.71 -1.88 -5.00
N VAL A 376 27.56 -2.15 -5.63
CA VAL A 376 26.38 -2.78 -5.00
C VAL A 376 26.25 -4.28 -5.26
N MET A 377 26.94 -4.83 -6.26
CA MET A 377 26.77 -6.24 -6.67
C MET A 377 27.00 -7.25 -5.55
N GLU A 378 28.00 -7.08 -4.69
CA GLU A 378 28.27 -8.05 -3.63
C GLU A 378 27.14 -8.12 -2.57
N PRO A 379 26.68 -7.01 -1.94
CA PRO A 379 25.53 -7.07 -1.02
C PRO A 379 24.22 -7.44 -1.72
N LEU A 380 24.00 -7.01 -2.97
CA LEU A 380 22.82 -7.33 -3.78
C LEU A 380 22.71 -8.84 -4.04
N PHE A 381 23.73 -9.46 -4.64
CA PHE A 381 23.67 -10.89 -4.96
C PHE A 381 23.71 -11.77 -3.70
N ARG A 382 24.25 -11.29 -2.56
CA ARG A 382 24.09 -11.95 -1.25
C ARG A 382 22.64 -11.92 -0.72
N GLN A 383 21.78 -11.05 -1.22
CA GLN A 383 20.34 -11.06 -0.93
C GLN A 383 19.56 -11.86 -1.99
N LEU A 384 19.87 -11.72 -3.28
CA LEU A 384 19.28 -12.58 -4.33
C LEU A 384 19.55 -14.07 -4.09
N ALA A 385 20.74 -14.43 -3.61
CA ALA A 385 21.06 -15.80 -3.18
C ALA A 385 20.14 -16.34 -2.07
N LYS A 386 19.56 -15.47 -1.23
CA LYS A 386 18.55 -15.86 -0.22
C LYS A 386 17.17 -15.98 -0.85
N CYS A 387 16.79 -15.05 -1.73
CA CYS A 387 15.50 -15.09 -2.44
C CYS A 387 15.37 -16.37 -3.29
N VAL A 388 16.42 -16.72 -4.05
CA VAL A 388 16.51 -17.96 -4.85
C VAL A 388 16.49 -19.24 -3.98
N SER A 389 16.85 -19.14 -2.69
CA SER A 389 16.74 -20.23 -1.72
C SER A 389 15.53 -20.09 -0.77
N SER A 390 14.58 -19.21 -1.09
CA SER A 390 13.34 -19.06 -0.33
C SER A 390 12.41 -20.25 -0.58
N PRO A 391 11.81 -20.85 0.46
CA PRO A 391 10.79 -21.89 0.28
C PRO A 391 9.49 -21.34 -0.33
N HIS A 392 9.30 -20.01 -0.32
CA HIS A 392 8.12 -19.35 -0.86
C HIS A 392 8.23 -19.20 -2.39
N PHE A 393 7.41 -19.95 -3.14
CA PHE A 393 7.64 -20.14 -4.57
C PHE A 393 7.71 -18.83 -5.36
N GLN A 394 6.77 -17.90 -5.16
CA GLN A 394 6.76 -16.61 -5.88
C GLN A 394 8.03 -15.78 -5.67
N VAL A 395 8.72 -15.92 -4.54
CA VAL A 395 9.96 -15.18 -4.25
C VAL A 395 11.14 -15.80 -4.99
N ALA A 396 11.30 -17.12 -4.91
CA ALA A 396 12.37 -17.83 -5.60
C ALA A 396 12.20 -17.78 -7.13
N GLU A 397 10.97 -17.94 -7.62
CA GLU A 397 10.59 -17.75 -9.01
C GLU A 397 10.90 -16.33 -9.48
N ARG A 398 10.40 -15.28 -8.79
CA ARG A 398 10.64 -13.89 -9.19
C ARG A 398 12.12 -13.49 -9.20
N ALA A 399 12.91 -14.01 -8.26
CA ALA A 399 14.36 -13.82 -8.24
C ALA A 399 15.05 -14.56 -9.41
N LEU A 400 14.62 -15.78 -9.74
CA LEU A 400 15.16 -16.54 -10.88
C LEU A 400 14.82 -15.93 -12.24
N TYR A 401 13.76 -15.12 -12.34
CA TYR A 401 13.44 -14.38 -13.58
C TYR A 401 14.53 -13.37 -14.00
N TYR A 402 15.41 -12.92 -13.08
CA TYR A 402 16.53 -12.03 -13.41
C TYR A 402 17.50 -12.63 -14.45
N TRP A 403 17.57 -13.97 -14.55
CA TRP A 403 18.41 -14.66 -15.54
C TRP A 403 17.84 -14.62 -16.97
N ASN A 404 16.62 -14.10 -17.15
CA ASN A 404 15.99 -13.90 -18.46
C ASN A 404 16.19 -12.46 -18.99
N ASN A 405 16.74 -11.55 -18.16
CA ASN A 405 17.01 -10.16 -18.53
C ASN A 405 18.42 -10.05 -19.14
N GLU A 406 18.50 -9.65 -20.41
CA GLU A 406 19.75 -9.59 -21.17
C GLU A 406 20.76 -8.60 -20.58
N TYR A 407 20.30 -7.45 -20.07
CA TYR A 407 21.20 -6.44 -19.50
C TYR A 407 21.77 -6.90 -18.16
N ILE A 408 20.92 -7.39 -17.25
CA ILE A 408 21.35 -7.99 -15.98
C ILE A 408 22.34 -9.15 -16.24
N MET A 409 22.06 -10.01 -17.21
CA MET A 409 22.97 -11.11 -17.58
C MET A 409 24.32 -10.62 -18.11
N SER A 410 24.37 -9.51 -18.85
CA SER A 410 25.64 -8.88 -19.26
C SER A 410 26.45 -8.34 -18.06
N LEU A 411 25.80 -7.64 -17.13
CA LEU A 411 26.42 -7.13 -15.90
C LEU A 411 26.97 -8.27 -15.03
N ILE A 412 26.25 -9.41 -14.97
CA ILE A 412 26.71 -10.63 -14.30
C ILE A 412 27.90 -11.27 -15.03
N SER A 413 27.94 -11.26 -16.37
CA SER A 413 29.03 -11.82 -17.17
C SER A 413 30.36 -11.13 -16.86
N ASP A 414 30.39 -9.80 -16.96
CA ASP A 414 31.61 -9.01 -16.75
C ASP A 414 32.13 -9.10 -15.30
N ASN A 415 31.23 -9.39 -14.35
CA ASN A 415 31.53 -9.50 -12.92
C ASN A 415 31.46 -10.95 -12.39
N ALA A 416 31.48 -11.96 -13.26
CA ALA A 416 31.24 -13.36 -12.90
C ALA A 416 32.22 -13.90 -11.84
N ALA A 417 33.46 -13.41 -11.82
CA ALA A 417 34.48 -13.76 -10.82
C ALA A 417 34.11 -13.37 -9.37
N LYS A 418 33.15 -12.46 -9.18
CA LYS A 418 32.61 -12.06 -7.87
C LYS A 418 31.22 -12.63 -7.61
N ILE A 419 30.35 -12.64 -8.62
CA ILE A 419 28.93 -13.01 -8.46
C ILE A 419 28.73 -14.53 -8.42
N LEU A 420 29.43 -15.29 -9.26
CA LEU A 420 29.25 -16.74 -9.37
C LEU A 420 29.57 -17.47 -8.04
N PRO A 421 30.66 -17.16 -7.31
CA PRO A 421 30.92 -17.74 -5.98
C PRO A 421 29.83 -17.43 -4.93
N ILE A 422 29.12 -16.31 -5.05
CA ILE A 422 28.05 -15.90 -4.12
C ILE A 422 26.75 -16.65 -4.44
N MET A 423 26.41 -16.80 -5.72
CA MET A 423 25.15 -17.43 -6.16
C MET A 423 25.20 -18.96 -6.18
N PHE A 424 26.36 -19.54 -6.52
CA PHE A 424 26.51 -20.99 -6.70
C PHE A 424 26.06 -21.82 -5.49
N PRO A 425 26.40 -21.49 -4.23
CA PRO A 425 25.96 -22.27 -3.07
C PRO A 425 24.44 -22.39 -2.92
N SER A 426 23.69 -21.33 -3.21
CA SER A 426 22.22 -21.34 -3.13
C SER A 426 21.58 -22.11 -4.28
N LEU A 427 22.04 -21.89 -5.52
CA LEU A 427 21.55 -22.62 -6.69
C LEU A 427 21.85 -24.12 -6.56
N TYR A 428 23.07 -24.49 -6.16
CA TYR A 428 23.50 -25.89 -6.05
C TYR A 428 22.86 -26.66 -4.88
N ARG A 429 22.45 -25.96 -3.81
CA ARG A 429 21.67 -26.58 -2.72
C ARG A 429 20.25 -26.92 -3.18
N ASN A 430 19.58 -25.98 -3.85
CA ASN A 430 18.18 -26.14 -4.26
C ASN A 430 18.00 -26.97 -5.55
N SER A 431 19.03 -27.11 -6.39
CA SER A 431 18.99 -28.03 -7.56
C SER A 431 18.95 -29.51 -7.18
N LYS A 432 19.26 -29.87 -5.92
CA LYS A 432 19.10 -31.23 -5.40
C LYS A 432 17.69 -31.51 -4.89
N THR A 433 17.14 -30.61 -4.11
CA THR A 433 15.86 -30.79 -3.41
C THR A 433 15.11 -29.46 -3.33
N HIS A 434 14.14 -29.28 -4.22
CA HIS A 434 13.15 -28.20 -4.13
C HIS A 434 11.75 -28.78 -4.35
N TRP A 435 10.78 -28.36 -3.54
CA TRP A 435 9.43 -28.96 -3.54
C TRP A 435 8.63 -28.62 -4.81
N ASN A 436 8.83 -27.41 -5.34
CA ASN A 436 8.20 -26.95 -6.58
C ASN A 436 9.11 -27.26 -7.78
N LYS A 437 8.57 -28.00 -8.76
CA LYS A 437 9.26 -28.46 -9.97
C LYS A 437 9.61 -27.34 -10.96
N THR A 438 8.81 -26.28 -11.03
CA THR A 438 9.07 -25.13 -11.93
C THR A 438 10.35 -24.42 -11.50
N ILE A 439 10.48 -24.12 -10.20
CA ILE A 439 11.68 -23.51 -9.62
C ILE A 439 12.89 -24.43 -9.76
N HIS A 440 12.71 -25.75 -9.60
CA HIS A 440 13.77 -26.72 -9.85
C HIS A 440 14.33 -26.59 -11.28
N GLY A 441 13.45 -26.51 -12.29
CA GLY A 441 13.84 -26.26 -13.69
C GLY A 441 14.48 -24.89 -13.93
N LEU A 442 13.95 -23.83 -13.34
CA LEU A 442 14.55 -22.48 -13.42
C LEU A 442 15.97 -22.42 -12.82
N ILE A 443 16.21 -23.15 -11.72
CA ILE A 443 17.55 -23.29 -11.12
C ILE A 443 18.50 -24.03 -12.06
N TYR A 444 18.06 -25.09 -12.74
CA TYR A 444 18.89 -25.75 -13.77
C TYR A 444 19.25 -24.81 -14.92
N ASN A 445 18.30 -23.99 -15.39
CA ASN A 445 18.56 -23.00 -16.43
C ASN A 445 19.61 -21.96 -15.97
N ALA A 446 19.45 -21.40 -14.76
CA ALA A 446 20.41 -20.46 -14.19
C ALA A 446 21.81 -21.08 -13.99
N LEU A 447 21.89 -22.33 -13.53
CA LEU A 447 23.16 -23.07 -13.40
C LEU A 447 23.81 -23.34 -14.76
N LYS A 448 23.03 -23.67 -15.78
CA LYS A 448 23.51 -23.87 -17.16
C LYS A 448 24.07 -22.56 -17.73
N LEU A 449 23.35 -21.45 -17.59
CA LEU A 449 23.82 -20.13 -18.02
C LEU A 449 25.17 -19.76 -17.36
N PHE A 450 25.30 -19.92 -16.04
CA PHE A 450 26.59 -19.70 -15.34
C PHE A 450 27.72 -20.60 -15.84
N MET A 451 27.43 -21.85 -16.21
CA MET A 451 28.42 -22.78 -16.78
C MET A 451 28.84 -22.37 -18.20
N GLU A 452 27.90 -21.87 -19.02
CA GLU A 452 28.15 -21.36 -20.37
C GLU A 452 28.95 -20.04 -20.35
N MET A 453 28.70 -19.17 -19.37
CA MET A 453 29.44 -17.91 -19.17
C MET A 453 30.91 -18.16 -18.78
N ASN A 454 31.19 -19.06 -17.81
CA ASN A 454 32.57 -19.39 -17.45
C ASN A 454 32.72 -20.79 -16.84
N GLN A 455 32.87 -21.80 -17.71
CA GLN A 455 33.08 -23.20 -17.35
C GLN A 455 34.19 -23.41 -16.30
N LYS A 456 35.29 -22.64 -16.35
CA LYS A 456 36.41 -22.78 -15.42
C LYS A 456 36.01 -22.29 -14.02
N LEU A 457 35.50 -21.07 -13.89
CA LEU A 457 35.04 -20.54 -12.60
C LEU A 457 33.91 -21.39 -12.01
N PHE A 458 33.04 -21.95 -12.84
CA PHE A 458 31.98 -22.86 -12.42
C PHE A 458 32.55 -24.16 -11.81
N ASP A 459 33.57 -24.76 -12.42
CA ASP A 459 34.24 -25.95 -11.88
C ASP A 459 35.09 -25.63 -10.63
N ASP A 460 35.78 -24.48 -10.61
CA ASP A 460 36.52 -24.00 -9.43
C ASP A 460 35.57 -23.78 -8.23
N CYS A 461 34.41 -23.14 -8.45
CA CYS A 461 33.38 -22.96 -7.42
C CYS A 461 32.74 -24.29 -6.98
N THR A 462 32.56 -25.24 -7.91
CA THR A 462 32.11 -26.60 -7.60
C THR A 462 33.10 -27.33 -6.68
N GLN A 463 34.41 -27.09 -6.83
CA GLN A 463 35.45 -27.64 -5.94
C GLN A 463 35.46 -26.92 -4.58
N GLN A 464 35.40 -25.59 -4.56
CA GLN A 464 35.36 -24.79 -3.33
C GLN A 464 34.17 -25.17 -2.44
N PHE A 465 32.96 -25.21 -3.01
CA PHE A 465 31.74 -25.59 -2.27
C PHE A 465 31.82 -27.00 -1.65
N LYS A 466 32.48 -27.96 -2.32
CA LYS A 466 32.72 -29.31 -1.76
C LYS A 466 33.73 -29.28 -0.61
N ALA A 467 34.79 -28.49 -0.73
CA ALA A 467 35.77 -28.31 0.34
C ALA A 467 35.17 -27.60 1.56
N GLU A 468 34.32 -26.58 1.35
CA GLU A 468 33.60 -25.89 2.41
C GLU A 468 32.61 -26.81 3.11
N LYS A 469 31.77 -27.56 2.38
CA LYS A 469 30.84 -28.55 2.99
C LYS A 469 31.58 -29.60 3.82
N LEU A 470 32.77 -30.03 3.40
CA LEU A 470 33.62 -30.94 4.17
C LEU A 470 34.17 -30.27 5.43
N LYS A 471 34.61 -29.00 5.33
CA LYS A 471 35.08 -28.19 6.47
C LYS A 471 33.97 -27.86 7.47
N GLU A 472 32.74 -27.64 7.02
CA GLU A 472 31.54 -27.53 7.87
C GLU A 472 31.28 -28.84 8.63
N LYS A 473 31.36 -30.00 7.94
CA LYS A 473 31.20 -31.32 8.57
C LYS A 473 32.31 -31.64 9.59
N LEU A 474 33.54 -31.17 9.37
CA LEU A 474 34.63 -31.27 10.36
C LEU A 474 34.37 -30.37 11.57
N LYS A 475 34.02 -29.09 11.37
CA LYS A 475 33.66 -28.17 12.46
C LYS A 475 32.50 -28.67 13.32
N LEU A 476 31.53 -29.36 12.71
CA LEU A 476 30.41 -29.96 13.45
C LEU A 476 30.91 -31.07 14.39
N LYS A 477 31.84 -31.92 13.93
CA LYS A 477 32.51 -32.93 14.77
C LYS A 477 33.40 -32.31 15.85
N GLU A 478 34.19 -31.30 15.52
CA GLU A 478 35.01 -30.57 16.51
C GLU A 478 34.14 -30.00 17.65
N ARG A 479 32.95 -29.48 17.30
CA ARG A 479 31.95 -28.99 18.25
C ARG A 479 31.31 -30.13 19.06
N GLU A 480 30.90 -31.21 18.41
CA GLU A 480 30.36 -32.43 19.05
C GLU A 480 31.35 -33.00 20.07
N GLU A 481 32.60 -33.20 19.67
CA GLU A 481 33.68 -33.62 20.56
C GLU A 481 33.90 -32.65 21.73
N ALA A 482 33.82 -31.34 21.50
CA ALA A 482 33.95 -30.35 22.58
C ALA A 482 32.80 -30.46 23.60
N TRP A 483 31.55 -30.69 23.14
CA TRP A 483 30.43 -30.94 24.04
C TRP A 483 30.58 -32.25 24.81
N VAL A 484 31.01 -33.34 24.17
CA VAL A 484 31.28 -34.62 24.85
C VAL A 484 32.42 -34.49 25.87
N LYS A 485 33.47 -33.70 25.57
CA LYS A 485 34.56 -33.40 26.52
C LYS A 485 34.04 -32.61 27.73
N ILE A 486 33.17 -31.62 27.53
CA ILE A 486 32.50 -30.87 28.61
C ILE A 486 31.59 -31.79 29.43
N GLU A 487 30.80 -32.66 28.80
CA GLU A 487 29.89 -33.58 29.49
C GLU A 487 30.66 -34.59 30.36
N ASN A 488 31.78 -35.12 29.87
CA ASN A 488 32.64 -36.03 30.62
C ASN A 488 33.36 -35.33 31.79
N LEU A 489 33.75 -34.05 31.62
CA LEU A 489 34.28 -33.23 32.71
C LEU A 489 33.21 -32.84 33.74
N ALA A 490 31.95 -32.70 33.33
CA ALA A 490 30.83 -32.52 34.25
C ALA A 490 30.58 -33.80 35.06
N LYS A 491 30.56 -34.96 34.39
CA LYS A 491 30.39 -36.29 35.03
C LYS A 491 31.48 -36.64 36.04
N SER A 492 32.70 -36.13 35.87
CA SER A 492 33.81 -36.36 36.81
C SER A 492 33.84 -35.41 38.01
N ASN A 493 32.95 -34.42 38.08
CA ASN A 493 32.81 -33.54 39.24
C ASN A 493 32.14 -34.30 40.41
N PRO A 494 32.74 -34.33 41.62
CA PRO A 494 32.12 -34.96 42.80
C PRO A 494 30.72 -34.46 43.17
N GLN A 495 30.32 -33.27 42.70
CA GLN A 495 28.97 -32.70 42.90
C GLN A 495 27.95 -33.14 41.84
N TYR A 496 28.35 -33.84 40.78
CA TYR A 496 27.47 -34.25 39.67
C TYR A 496 26.24 -35.06 40.11
N PRO A 497 26.34 -36.05 41.04
CA PRO A 497 25.16 -36.81 41.48
C PRO A 497 24.08 -35.94 42.14
N THR A 498 24.48 -34.84 42.78
CA THR A 498 23.55 -33.91 43.45
C THR A 498 22.66 -33.13 42.48
N TYR A 499 23.01 -33.10 41.19
CA TYR A 499 22.28 -32.36 40.15
C TYR A 499 21.77 -33.24 38.99
N SER A 500 22.25 -34.48 38.85
CA SER A 500 21.84 -35.39 37.77
C SER A 500 20.36 -35.79 37.85
N ASP A 501 19.86 -36.06 39.06
CA ASP A 501 18.51 -36.59 39.27
C ASP A 501 17.41 -35.59 38.86
N THR A 502 17.72 -34.28 38.89
CA THR A 502 16.84 -33.22 38.39
C THR A 502 16.70 -33.18 36.86
N SER A 503 17.53 -33.91 36.10
CA SER A 503 17.62 -33.75 34.64
C SER A 503 16.77 -34.71 33.81
N LEU A 504 16.21 -35.78 34.41
CA LEU A 504 15.54 -36.89 33.70
C LEU A 504 14.21 -36.55 33.01
N LEU A 505 13.72 -35.31 33.10
CA LEU A 505 12.40 -34.91 32.57
C LEU A 505 12.41 -34.26 31.17
N ASN A 506 13.58 -33.87 30.63
CA ASN A 506 13.66 -33.17 29.33
C ASN A 506 14.77 -33.75 28.43
N SER A 507 14.45 -34.78 27.64
CA SER A 507 15.28 -35.20 26.51
C SER A 507 14.93 -34.38 25.26
N PRO A 508 15.89 -33.76 24.55
CA PRO A 508 15.67 -33.28 23.19
C PRO A 508 15.33 -34.44 22.26
N VAL A 509 14.46 -34.21 21.27
CA VAL A 509 14.22 -35.16 20.18
C VAL A 509 15.33 -35.02 19.15
N ALA A 510 16.04 -36.11 18.86
CA ALA A 510 17.01 -36.15 17.77
C ALA A 510 16.25 -36.14 16.43
N MET A 511 16.54 -35.15 15.58
CA MET A 511 15.97 -35.05 14.24
C MET A 511 16.96 -35.62 13.23
N GLU A 512 16.64 -36.75 12.62
CA GLU A 512 17.48 -37.37 11.60
C GLU A 512 17.54 -36.49 10.34
N THR A 513 18.75 -36.20 9.85
CA THR A 513 18.96 -35.40 8.65
C THR A 513 19.57 -36.26 7.55
N ASP A 514 18.75 -36.72 6.61
CA ASP A 514 19.22 -37.42 5.41
C ASP A 514 20.19 -36.54 4.61
N GLY A 515 21.40 -37.06 4.38
CA GLY A 515 22.47 -36.37 3.68
C GLY A 515 22.69 -36.96 2.29
N PRO A 516 22.36 -36.25 1.20
CA PRO A 516 22.45 -36.81 -0.15
C PRO A 516 23.89 -37.23 -0.53
N LEU A 517 23.99 -38.41 -1.15
CA LEU A 517 25.23 -39.11 -1.45
C LEU A 517 26.03 -38.48 -2.61
N ILE A 518 27.22 -39.05 -2.85
CA ILE A 518 28.20 -38.53 -3.82
C ILE A 518 27.79 -38.83 -5.27
N GLU A 519 27.00 -39.88 -5.51
CA GLU A 519 26.58 -40.32 -6.85
C GLU A 519 25.70 -39.28 -7.55
N ASP A 520 24.80 -38.62 -6.81
CA ASP A 520 24.00 -37.47 -7.26
C ASP A 520 24.84 -36.37 -7.94
N LEU A 521 26.10 -36.18 -7.51
CA LEU A 521 26.98 -35.14 -8.01
C LEU A 521 27.49 -35.48 -9.42
N GLN A 522 27.52 -36.78 -9.77
CA GLN A 522 27.92 -37.28 -11.08
C GLN A 522 26.73 -37.34 -12.03
N THR A 523 25.55 -37.77 -11.58
CA THR A 523 24.32 -37.70 -12.39
C THR A 523 23.99 -36.25 -12.75
N LEU A 524 24.02 -35.30 -11.80
CA LEU A 524 23.78 -33.88 -12.08
C LEU A 524 24.73 -33.33 -13.17
N LYS A 525 26.04 -33.61 -13.05
CA LYS A 525 27.06 -33.16 -14.03
C LYS A 525 26.98 -33.92 -15.36
N LYS A 526 26.31 -35.08 -15.40
CA LYS A 526 26.00 -35.82 -16.61
C LYS A 526 24.76 -35.24 -17.30
N THR A 527 23.63 -35.09 -16.61
CA THR A 527 22.37 -34.53 -17.15
C THR A 527 22.57 -33.16 -17.78
N VAL A 528 23.21 -32.21 -17.05
CA VAL A 528 23.48 -30.85 -17.57
C VAL A 528 24.37 -30.87 -18.83
N LYS A 529 25.29 -31.84 -18.93
CA LYS A 529 26.11 -32.02 -20.15
C LYS A 529 25.37 -32.70 -21.29
N GLU A 530 24.52 -33.69 -21.00
CA GLU A 530 23.72 -34.39 -22.01
C GLU A 530 22.70 -33.44 -22.64
N GLU A 531 22.03 -32.59 -21.86
CA GLU A 531 21.11 -31.55 -22.37
C GLU A 531 21.84 -30.46 -23.18
N ALA A 532 23.03 -30.02 -22.75
CA ALA A 532 23.86 -29.10 -23.51
C ALA A 532 24.31 -29.69 -24.87
N CYS A 533 24.75 -30.95 -24.88
CA CYS A 533 25.11 -31.65 -26.12
C CYS A 533 23.90 -31.95 -27.02
N GLN A 534 22.69 -32.06 -26.48
CA GLN A 534 21.47 -32.24 -27.26
C GLN A 534 21.07 -30.95 -27.97
N ALA A 535 21.07 -29.80 -27.26
CA ALA A 535 20.79 -28.50 -27.84
C ALA A 535 21.73 -28.14 -29.02
N GLN A 536 23.02 -28.46 -28.90
CA GLN A 536 24.00 -28.28 -29.98
C GLN A 536 23.78 -29.19 -31.21
N LYS A 537 23.06 -30.31 -31.07
CA LYS A 537 22.67 -31.16 -32.22
C LYS A 537 21.45 -30.61 -32.94
N ASP A 538 20.48 -30.05 -32.21
CA ASP A 538 19.26 -29.52 -32.81
C ASP A 538 19.48 -28.18 -33.54
N GLN A 539 20.45 -27.36 -33.11
CA GLN A 539 20.92 -26.19 -33.88
C GLN A 539 21.55 -26.55 -35.24
N LYS A 540 21.88 -27.83 -35.52
CA LYS A 540 22.46 -28.29 -36.79
C LYS A 540 21.46 -28.93 -37.76
N LYS A 541 20.16 -28.63 -37.61
CA LYS A 541 19.12 -29.01 -38.57
C LYS A 541 18.26 -27.81 -38.95
N ASP A 542 18.56 -27.19 -40.08
CA ASP A 542 17.67 -26.21 -40.71
C ASP A 542 16.26 -26.81 -40.90
N ARG A 543 15.28 -26.16 -40.26
CA ARG A 543 13.85 -26.33 -40.53
C ARG A 543 13.18 -24.97 -40.45
N PRO A 544 12.34 -24.60 -41.44
CA PRO A 544 11.71 -23.29 -41.48
C PRO A 544 10.72 -23.09 -40.31
N LEU A 545 10.70 -21.87 -39.78
CA LEU A 545 9.82 -21.46 -38.69
C LEU A 545 8.34 -21.52 -39.11
N VAL A 546 7.59 -22.47 -38.55
CA VAL A 546 6.12 -22.48 -38.62
C VAL A 546 5.54 -22.36 -37.22
N ARG A 547 4.94 -21.20 -36.95
CA ARG A 547 4.43 -20.77 -35.64
C ARG A 547 3.16 -21.54 -35.24
N ARG A 548 3.30 -22.73 -34.66
CA ARG A 548 2.19 -23.44 -34.01
C ARG A 548 1.77 -22.72 -32.73
N LYS A 549 0.47 -22.52 -32.54
CA LYS A 549 -0.10 -22.13 -31.23
C LYS A 549 0.02 -23.32 -30.27
N SER A 550 0.32 -23.04 -29.01
CA SER A 550 0.31 -24.02 -27.93
C SER A 550 -1.11 -24.18 -27.35
N GLU A 551 -1.71 -25.35 -27.53
CA GLU A 551 -2.89 -25.74 -26.74
C GLU A 551 -2.40 -26.35 -25.43
N LEU A 552 -2.95 -25.87 -24.31
CA LEU A 552 -2.65 -26.40 -22.97
C LEU A 552 -3.46 -27.68 -22.75
N PRO A 553 -2.92 -28.69 -22.01
CA PRO A 553 -3.72 -29.82 -21.57
C PRO A 553 -4.88 -29.33 -20.69
N GLN A 554 -6.11 -29.53 -21.15
CA GLN A 554 -7.30 -29.19 -20.38
C GLN A 554 -7.47 -30.18 -19.22
N ASP A 555 -7.58 -29.68 -17.99
CA ASP A 555 -7.94 -30.52 -16.86
C ASP A 555 -9.42 -30.92 -16.94
N ILE A 556 -9.63 -32.23 -17.04
CA ILE A 556 -10.95 -32.87 -17.15
C ILE A 556 -11.79 -32.61 -15.88
N TYR A 557 -11.17 -32.47 -14.70
CA TYR A 557 -11.90 -32.11 -13.49
C TYR A 557 -12.39 -30.66 -13.51
N THR A 558 -11.54 -29.72 -13.92
CA THR A 558 -11.89 -28.30 -14.08
C THR A 558 -12.99 -28.11 -15.13
N MET A 559 -12.92 -28.79 -16.28
CA MET A 559 -14.03 -28.77 -17.26
C MET A 559 -15.33 -29.27 -16.65
N LYS A 560 -15.31 -30.43 -15.97
CA LYS A 560 -16.52 -31.04 -15.41
C LYS A 560 -17.13 -30.22 -14.26
N ALA A 561 -16.29 -29.49 -13.51
CA ALA A 561 -16.75 -28.52 -12.51
C ALA A 561 -17.46 -27.32 -13.17
N LEU A 562 -16.93 -26.79 -14.27
CA LEU A 562 -17.54 -25.70 -15.03
C LEU A 562 -18.86 -26.13 -15.70
N GLU A 563 -18.92 -27.33 -16.30
CA GLU A 563 -20.14 -27.90 -16.87
C GLU A 563 -21.24 -28.13 -15.82
N SER A 564 -20.87 -28.41 -14.56
CA SER A 564 -21.83 -28.60 -13.47
C SER A 564 -22.38 -27.30 -12.86
N HIS A 565 -21.84 -26.14 -13.24
CA HIS A 565 -22.19 -24.84 -12.68
C HIS A 565 -23.05 -24.00 -13.64
N CYS A 566 -24.28 -24.47 -13.92
CA CYS A 566 -25.27 -23.67 -14.65
C CYS A 566 -25.51 -22.32 -13.94
N ARG A 567 -25.54 -21.23 -14.71
CA ARG A 567 -25.99 -19.92 -14.21
C ARG A 567 -27.50 -19.93 -14.01
N ALA A 568 -27.98 -19.13 -13.07
CA ALA A 568 -29.41 -18.98 -12.78
C ALA A 568 -30.19 -18.23 -13.89
N ASP A 569 -29.49 -17.64 -14.86
CA ASP A 569 -30.06 -16.74 -15.87
C ASP A 569 -30.86 -17.45 -16.98
N GLU A 570 -30.61 -18.75 -17.23
CA GLU A 570 -31.28 -19.51 -18.30
C GLU A 570 -32.68 -20.04 -17.92
N LEU A 571 -33.14 -19.80 -16.68
CA LEU A 571 -34.44 -20.28 -16.18
C LEU A 571 -35.60 -19.27 -16.30
N ILE A 572 -35.40 -18.13 -16.96
CA ILE A 572 -36.39 -17.03 -17.00
C ILE A 572 -37.00 -16.82 -18.41
N SER A 573 -36.51 -17.51 -19.44
CA SER A 573 -36.90 -17.27 -20.84
C SER A 573 -37.42 -18.51 -21.59
N HIS A 574 -38.42 -19.21 -21.04
CA HIS A 574 -39.55 -19.78 -21.81
C HIS A 574 -40.62 -20.41 -20.89
N ASP A 575 -41.60 -19.62 -20.46
CA ASP A 575 -42.98 -20.09 -20.22
C ASP A 575 -43.93 -18.89 -20.07
N GLY A 576 -45.08 -18.90 -20.76
CA GLY A 576 -46.06 -17.80 -20.76
C GLY A 576 -46.73 -17.59 -22.13
N HIS A 577 -48.07 -17.74 -22.15
CA HIS A 577 -48.94 -17.52 -23.32
C HIS A 577 -49.36 -16.07 -23.50
#